data_AF-A0A8J4M580-F1
#
_entry.id   AF-A0A8J4M580-F1
#
_cell.length_a   1.000
_cell.length_b   1.000
_cell.length_c   1.000
_cell.angle_alpha   90.00
_cell.angle_beta   90.00
_cell.angle_gamma   90.00
#
_symmetry.space_group_name_H-M   'P 1'
#
loop_
_entity.id
_entity.type
_entity.pdbx_description
1 polymer ?
#
loop_
_entity_poly.entity_id
_entity_poly.type
_entity_poly.pdbx_seq_one_letter_code
_entity_poly.pdbx_strand_id
1 'polypeptide(L)'
;MSNRGSEWHRWEPHIHAPGTLFNNQFKGPNAWGDYLTSLEQATPVIRAIAVTDYYCTDTYQHVVRDMKENGRLPEVALVFPNVELRLDVATVKERWTNIHLLVCPDDPKHVSEVERFLSRLRFEAFGDNFACTREDLAKLAALIHGMSGIRWRVSHKQLILLKDWVSRPFHSPDHAEPHPPCPILRLRRSAFQPSDGRNSLRLSMAVG
;
A
#
# COMPACT_ATOMS: atom_id res chain seq x y z
N MET A 1 -10.37 22.61 36.51
CA MET A 1 -9.74 21.32 36.89
C MET A 1 -9.90 20.38 35.71
N SER A 2 -8.85 20.13 34.92
CA SER A 2 -8.88 19.06 33.91
C SER A 2 -8.44 17.78 34.60
N ASN A 3 -9.41 16.99 35.07
CA ASN A 3 -9.17 15.71 35.74
C ASN A 3 -9.05 14.57 34.70
N ARG A 4 -8.31 14.81 33.61
CA ARG A 4 -8.11 13.81 32.54
C ARG A 4 -6.78 13.11 32.78
N GLY A 5 -6.85 11.82 33.12
CA GLY A 5 -5.69 10.93 33.15
C GLY A 5 -5.29 10.45 31.75
N SER A 6 -4.38 9.48 31.66
CA SER A 6 -4.01 8.85 30.38
C SER A 6 -5.21 8.15 29.74
N GLU A 7 -5.53 8.54 28.51
CA GLU A 7 -6.58 7.92 27.70
C GLU A 7 -5.97 6.90 26.74
N TRP A 8 -6.58 5.72 26.65
CA TRP A 8 -6.18 4.69 25.69
C TRP A 8 -6.98 4.86 24.40
N HIS A 9 -6.26 5.15 23.31
CA HIS A 9 -6.85 5.30 21.98
C HIS A 9 -6.31 4.22 21.05
N ARG A 10 -7.15 3.68 20.16
CA ARG A 10 -6.71 2.73 19.14
C ARG A 10 -6.05 3.47 17.98
N TRP A 11 -4.83 3.06 17.65
CA TRP A 11 -4.02 3.62 16.58
C TRP A 11 -3.66 2.50 15.60
N GLU A 12 -3.73 2.79 14.31
CA GLU A 12 -3.32 1.87 13.22
C GLU A 12 -2.15 2.48 12.45
N PRO A 13 -0.89 2.33 12.92
CA PRO A 13 0.27 3.02 12.35
C PRO A 13 0.86 2.32 11.12
N HIS A 14 0.26 1.23 10.65
CA HIS A 14 0.76 0.48 9.50
C HIS A 14 -0.40 -0.18 8.74
N ILE A 15 -1.14 0.61 7.96
CA ILE A 15 -2.18 0.08 7.08
C ILE A 15 -1.94 0.48 5.63
N HIS A 16 -1.92 -0.50 4.74
CA HIS A 16 -1.94 -0.22 3.31
C HIS A 16 -3.37 0.08 2.85
N ALA A 17 -3.51 0.94 1.85
CA ALA A 17 -4.80 1.30 1.28
C ALA A 17 -4.98 0.72 -0.14
N PRO A 18 -6.22 0.71 -0.68
CA PRO A 18 -6.48 0.30 -2.05
C PRO A 18 -5.59 1.04 -3.05
N GLY A 19 -4.99 0.32 -3.99
CA GLY A 19 -4.05 0.91 -4.95
C GLY A 19 -2.60 0.98 -4.48
N THR A 20 -2.26 0.47 -3.29
CA THR A 20 -0.86 0.40 -2.85
C THR A 20 0.05 -0.36 -3.84
N LEU A 21 1.30 0.07 -4.01
CA LEU A 21 2.19 -0.45 -5.06
C LEU A 21 2.56 -1.92 -4.87
N PHE A 22 2.60 -2.41 -3.63
CA PHE A 22 2.94 -3.79 -3.32
C PHE A 22 1.89 -4.42 -2.41
N ASN A 23 1.68 -5.72 -2.59
CA ASN A 23 0.65 -6.50 -1.90
C ASN A 23 -0.78 -5.90 -1.85
N ASN A 24 -1.23 -5.14 -2.85
CA ASN A 24 -2.60 -4.66 -2.99
C ASN A 24 -3.59 -5.82 -3.25
N GLN A 25 -4.22 -6.25 -2.16
CA GLN A 25 -5.25 -7.28 -2.14
C GLN A 25 -6.67 -6.70 -2.18
N PHE A 26 -6.80 -5.38 -2.33
CA PHE A 26 -8.10 -4.74 -2.49
C PHE A 26 -8.59 -4.97 -3.92
N LYS A 27 -9.84 -5.43 -4.06
CA LYS A 27 -10.44 -5.84 -5.34
C LYS A 27 -11.84 -5.27 -5.46
N GLY A 28 -12.30 -5.15 -6.70
CA GLY A 28 -13.65 -4.70 -7.02
C GLY A 28 -13.77 -3.18 -7.17
N PRO A 29 -14.88 -2.72 -7.76
CA PRO A 29 -15.08 -1.30 -8.07
C PRO A 29 -15.29 -0.43 -6.82
N ASN A 30 -15.71 -1.02 -5.70
CA ASN A 30 -15.99 -0.32 -4.44
C ASN A 30 -14.86 -0.45 -3.39
N ALA A 31 -13.65 -0.86 -3.81
CA ALA A 31 -12.55 -1.17 -2.89
C ALA A 31 -12.27 -0.06 -1.85
N TRP A 32 -12.34 1.22 -2.27
CA TRP A 32 -12.19 2.36 -1.37
C TRP A 32 -13.34 2.54 -0.40
N GLY A 33 -14.58 2.40 -0.87
CA GLY A 33 -15.77 2.47 -0.04
C GLY A 33 -15.74 1.41 1.06
N ASP A 34 -15.47 0.16 0.69
CA ASP A 34 -15.40 -0.97 1.62
C ASP A 34 -14.25 -0.82 2.64
N TYR A 35 -13.08 -0.37 2.17
CA TYR A 35 -11.91 -0.10 3.00
C TYR A 35 -12.20 0.95 4.08
N LEU A 36 -12.70 2.12 3.67
CA LEU A 36 -12.99 3.23 4.59
C LEU A 36 -14.11 2.85 5.58
N THR A 37 -15.15 2.16 5.09
CA THR A 37 -16.25 1.70 5.95
C THR A 37 -15.73 0.73 7.01
N SER A 38 -14.81 -0.17 6.65
CA SER A 38 -14.19 -1.10 7.60
C SER A 38 -13.39 -0.36 8.69
N LEU A 39 -12.70 0.72 8.34
CA LEU A 39 -11.98 1.57 9.30
C LEU A 39 -12.94 2.35 10.20
N GLU A 40 -14.02 2.91 9.66
CA GLU A 40 -15.03 3.67 10.39
C GLU A 40 -15.84 2.81 11.37
N GLN A 41 -16.07 1.54 11.03
CA GLN A 41 -16.80 0.57 11.85
C GLN A 41 -15.90 -0.20 12.83
N ALA A 42 -14.59 0.04 12.79
CA ALA A 42 -13.64 -0.66 13.62
C ALA A 42 -13.91 -0.40 15.11
N THR A 43 -13.93 -1.46 15.92
CA THR A 43 -14.11 -1.39 17.37
C THR A 43 -12.88 -1.98 18.08
N PRO A 44 -12.24 -1.27 19.03
CA PRO A 44 -12.50 0.12 19.43
C PRO A 44 -12.30 1.12 18.29
N VAL A 45 -12.92 2.31 18.40
CA VAL A 45 -12.85 3.38 17.40
C VAL A 45 -11.38 3.79 17.18
N ILE A 46 -10.97 3.82 15.92
CA ILE A 46 -9.62 4.23 15.54
C ILE A 46 -9.53 5.76 15.61
N ARG A 47 -8.50 6.27 16.31
CA ARG A 47 -8.28 7.70 16.49
C ARG A 47 -7.08 8.23 15.71
N ALA A 48 -6.17 7.36 15.30
CA ALA A 48 -5.04 7.72 14.46
C ALA A 48 -4.73 6.61 13.44
N ILE A 49 -4.40 6.99 12.23
CA ILE A 49 -4.06 6.10 11.12
C ILE A 49 -2.77 6.58 10.46
N ALA A 50 -1.83 5.66 10.20
CA ALA A 50 -0.80 5.89 9.21
C ALA A 50 -1.10 5.14 7.92
N VAL A 51 -1.27 5.88 6.83
CA VAL A 51 -1.42 5.28 5.50
C VAL A 51 -0.04 4.87 5.02
N THR A 52 0.16 3.56 4.84
CA THR A 52 1.45 2.97 4.53
C THR A 52 1.60 2.73 3.04
N ASP A 53 2.50 3.48 2.41
CA ASP A 53 2.80 3.38 1.00
C ASP A 53 4.21 2.83 0.78
N TYR A 54 4.38 2.06 -0.29
CA TYR A 54 5.68 1.54 -0.68
C TYR A 54 6.38 2.57 -1.56
N TYR A 55 7.51 3.11 -1.10
CA TYR A 55 8.35 4.04 -1.88
C TYR A 55 7.66 5.29 -2.46
N CYS A 56 6.44 5.62 -2.02
CA CYS A 56 5.67 6.79 -2.45
C CYS A 56 4.73 7.26 -1.32
N THR A 57 3.83 8.19 -1.61
CA THR A 57 2.82 8.72 -0.66
C THR A 57 1.42 8.84 -1.30
N ASP A 58 1.20 8.14 -2.43
CA ASP A 58 0.05 8.37 -3.29
C ASP A 58 -1.28 8.06 -2.61
N THR A 59 -1.37 6.92 -1.92
CA THR A 59 -2.63 6.54 -1.27
C THR A 59 -2.86 7.37 -0.01
N TYR A 60 -1.79 7.79 0.68
CA TYR A 60 -1.87 8.79 1.73
C TYR A 60 -2.48 10.11 1.23
N GLN A 61 -1.96 10.66 0.13
CA GLN A 61 -2.45 11.90 -0.45
C GLN A 61 -3.93 11.79 -0.85
N HIS A 62 -4.34 10.65 -1.41
CA HIS A 62 -5.74 10.36 -1.75
C HIS A 62 -6.64 10.31 -0.51
N VAL A 63 -6.22 9.63 0.57
CA VAL A 63 -6.99 9.56 1.82
C VAL A 63 -7.20 10.96 2.40
N VAL A 64 -6.18 11.84 2.37
CA VAL A 64 -6.31 13.20 2.90
C VAL A 64 -7.22 14.05 2.02
N ARG A 65 -6.90 14.19 0.72
CA ARG A 65 -7.57 15.14 -0.18
C ARG A 65 -8.97 14.68 -0.62
N ASP A 66 -9.10 13.41 -0.98
CA ASP A 66 -10.31 12.96 -1.66
C ASP A 66 -11.30 12.29 -0.71
N MET A 67 -10.88 11.95 0.52
CA MET A 67 -11.71 11.23 1.49
C MET A 67 -11.93 12.03 2.77
N LYS A 68 -10.85 12.44 3.45
CA LYS A 68 -10.95 13.15 4.73
C LYS A 68 -11.58 14.55 4.57
N GLU A 69 -11.18 15.30 3.55
CA GLU A 69 -11.78 16.60 3.21
C GLU A 69 -13.27 16.47 2.81
N ASN A 70 -13.68 15.29 2.31
CA ASN A 70 -15.07 14.96 1.97
C ASN A 70 -15.86 14.30 3.13
N GLY A 71 -15.35 14.37 4.36
CA GLY A 71 -16.07 13.94 5.57
C GLY A 71 -15.95 12.46 5.93
N ARG A 72 -15.12 11.68 5.23
CA ARG A 72 -14.82 10.28 5.63
C ARG A 72 -13.89 10.22 6.83
N LEU A 73 -13.85 9.06 7.49
CA LEU A 73 -13.04 8.80 8.69
C LEU A 73 -13.31 9.82 9.82
N PRO A 74 -14.57 10.18 10.14
CA PRO A 74 -14.87 11.34 11.01
C PRO A 74 -14.20 11.26 12.39
N GLU A 75 -14.12 10.07 12.97
CA GLU A 75 -13.55 9.84 14.31
C GLU A 75 -12.01 9.75 14.34
N VAL A 76 -11.36 9.63 13.17
CA VAL A 76 -9.90 9.57 13.06
C VAL A 76 -9.35 10.98 13.14
N ALA A 77 -8.80 11.36 14.30
CA ALA A 77 -8.29 12.70 14.55
C ALA A 77 -6.95 12.98 13.83
N LEU A 78 -6.16 11.94 13.55
CA LEU A 78 -4.84 12.05 12.94
C LEU A 78 -4.68 11.06 11.78
N VAL A 79 -4.35 11.57 10.61
CA VAL A 79 -3.92 10.77 9.45
C VAL A 79 -2.53 11.22 9.04
N PHE A 80 -1.57 10.30 8.96
CA PHE A 80 -0.17 10.62 8.64
C PHE A 80 0.45 9.64 7.64
N PRO A 81 1.49 10.02 6.89
CA PRO A 81 2.16 9.10 5.98
C PRO A 81 3.11 8.15 6.74
N ASN A 82 3.11 6.90 6.30
CA ASN A 82 4.16 5.93 6.61
C ASN A 82 4.75 5.42 5.28
N VAL A 83 6.03 5.67 5.02
CA VAL A 83 6.67 5.11 3.82
C VAL A 83 7.43 3.83 4.17
N GLU A 84 7.01 2.71 3.60
CA GLU A 84 7.68 1.41 3.71
C GLU A 84 8.74 1.28 2.60
N LEU A 85 9.99 1.16 3.02
CA LEU A 85 11.14 0.90 2.17
C LEU A 85 11.66 -0.50 2.48
N ARG A 86 11.77 -1.36 1.47
CA ARG A 86 12.40 -2.67 1.63
C ARG A 86 13.85 -2.61 1.20
N LEU A 87 14.76 -2.97 2.10
CA LEU A 87 16.18 -3.03 1.82
C LEU A 87 16.59 -4.42 1.35
N ASP A 88 17.49 -4.46 0.36
CA ASP A 88 18.19 -5.67 -0.10
C ASP A 88 19.43 -5.96 0.77
N VAL A 89 19.32 -5.76 2.08
CA VAL A 89 20.39 -6.09 3.05
C VAL A 89 19.92 -7.31 3.82
N ALA A 90 20.47 -8.48 3.46
CA ALA A 90 20.26 -9.70 4.22
C ALA A 90 20.89 -9.56 5.60
N THR A 91 20.09 -9.60 6.65
CA THR A 91 20.60 -9.85 8.00
C THR A 91 21.23 -11.25 8.06
N VAL A 92 22.02 -11.55 9.10
CA VAL A 92 22.75 -12.83 9.34
C VAL A 92 21.87 -14.10 9.27
N LYS A 93 20.55 -13.96 9.09
CA LYS A 93 19.55 -15.03 8.92
C LYS A 93 18.67 -14.89 7.66
N GLU A 94 19.14 -14.21 6.60
CA GLU A 94 18.38 -14.03 5.34
C GLU A 94 17.02 -13.32 5.52
N ARG A 95 16.84 -12.54 6.60
CA ARG A 95 15.61 -11.78 6.82
C ARG A 95 15.78 -10.38 6.23
N TRP A 96 14.90 -10.06 5.29
CA TRP A 96 14.71 -8.74 4.72
C TRP A 96 14.39 -7.71 5.80
N THR A 97 15.02 -6.54 5.75
CA THR A 97 14.76 -5.44 6.67
C THR A 97 13.89 -4.40 5.99
N ASN A 98 12.73 -4.12 6.57
CA ASN A 98 11.87 -3.03 6.13
C ASN A 98 12.16 -1.81 7.01
N ILE A 99 12.40 -0.66 6.37
CA ILE A 99 12.46 0.64 7.03
C ILE A 99 11.08 1.29 6.88
N HIS A 100 10.57 1.81 7.98
CA HIS A 100 9.35 2.63 8.01
C HIS A 100 9.71 4.07 8.33
N LEU A 101 9.33 4.98 7.45
CA LEU A 101 9.44 6.42 7.68
C LEU A 101 8.06 6.95 8.07
N LEU A 102 7.84 7.13 9.37
CA LEU A 102 6.65 7.79 9.92
C LEU A 102 6.88 9.30 9.88
N VAL A 103 5.99 10.02 9.20
CA VAL A 103 6.19 11.46 8.93
C VAL A 103 5.13 12.25 9.67
N CYS A 104 5.54 13.32 10.34
CA CYS A 104 4.62 14.24 10.98
C CYS A 104 3.85 15.04 9.91
N PRO A 105 2.50 15.03 9.90
CA PRO A 105 1.71 15.73 8.89
C PRO A 105 1.53 17.23 9.19
N ASP A 106 1.98 17.73 10.35
CA ASP A 106 1.77 19.12 10.79
C ASP A 106 2.47 20.14 9.90
N ASP A 107 3.59 19.77 9.25
CA ASP A 107 4.25 20.62 8.26
C ASP A 107 3.49 20.53 6.93
N PRO A 108 2.95 21.63 6.37
CA PRO A 108 2.24 21.60 5.08
C PRO A 108 3.11 21.12 3.91
N LYS A 109 4.45 21.11 4.05
CA LYS A 109 5.39 20.62 3.03
C LYS A 109 5.80 19.16 3.21
N HIS A 110 5.29 18.45 4.23
CA HIS A 110 5.73 17.09 4.57
C HIS A 110 5.73 16.14 3.37
N VAL A 111 4.70 16.17 2.51
CA VAL A 111 4.65 15.35 1.29
C VAL A 111 5.82 15.66 0.38
N SER A 112 6.02 16.94 0.04
CA SER A 112 7.09 17.36 -0.88
C SER A 112 8.49 17.06 -0.33
N GLU A 113 8.68 17.15 0.99
CA GLU A 113 9.96 16.81 1.62
C GLU A 113 10.23 15.30 1.61
N VAL A 114 9.19 14.48 1.80
CA VAL A 114 9.28 13.02 1.65
C VAL A 114 9.58 12.64 0.22
N GLU A 115 8.87 13.20 -0.75
CA GLU A 115 9.11 12.96 -2.19
C GLU A 115 10.53 13.40 -2.59
N ARG A 116 11.01 14.55 -2.09
CA ARG A 116 12.39 15.00 -2.28
C ARG A 116 13.43 14.06 -1.66
N PHE A 117 13.12 13.44 -0.52
CA PHE A 117 13.96 12.41 0.08
C PHE A 117 13.97 11.15 -0.79
N LEU A 118 12.80 10.66 -1.19
CA LEU A 118 12.64 9.46 -2.02
C LEU A 118 13.32 9.60 -3.38
N SER A 119 13.26 10.79 -4.00
CA SER A 119 13.91 11.06 -5.30
C SER A 119 15.44 10.93 -5.26
N ARG A 120 16.05 10.92 -4.06
CA ARG A 120 17.49 10.73 -3.87
C ARG A 120 17.86 9.27 -3.66
N LEU A 121 16.88 8.41 -3.37
CA LEU A 121 17.07 6.97 -3.28
C LEU A 121 17.15 6.41 -4.69
N ARG A 122 18.32 5.89 -5.05
CA ARG A 122 18.62 5.35 -6.37
C ARG A 122 18.95 3.87 -6.29
N PHE A 123 18.55 3.13 -7.32
CA PHE A 123 18.82 1.71 -7.44
C PHE A 123 18.97 1.32 -8.91
N GLU A 124 19.72 0.25 -9.17
CA GLU A 124 19.94 -0.25 -10.52
C GLU A 124 18.95 -1.38 -10.82
N ALA A 125 18.36 -1.37 -12.00
CA ALA A 125 17.54 -2.46 -12.53
C ALA A 125 17.64 -2.49 -14.06
N PHE A 126 17.62 -3.67 -14.68
CA PHE A 126 17.62 -3.80 -16.15
C PHE A 126 18.76 -3.03 -16.87
N GLY A 127 19.90 -2.82 -16.21
CA GLY A 127 21.02 -2.06 -16.77
C GLY A 127 20.81 -0.55 -16.81
N ASP A 128 19.80 -0.03 -16.10
CA ASP A 128 19.51 1.39 -15.94
C ASP A 128 19.39 1.77 -14.45
N ASN A 129 19.47 3.06 -14.14
CA ASN A 129 19.43 3.59 -12.78
C ASN A 129 18.11 4.34 -12.55
N PHE A 130 17.32 3.86 -11.60
CA PHE A 130 16.02 4.41 -11.23
C PHE A 130 16.11 5.14 -9.89
N ALA A 131 15.38 6.24 -9.77
CA ALA A 131 15.07 6.83 -8.48
C ALA A 131 13.69 6.39 -7.97
N CYS A 132 13.42 6.53 -6.66
CA CYS A 132 12.05 6.41 -6.12
C CYS A 132 11.22 7.67 -6.45
N THR A 133 11.15 8.03 -7.73
CA THR A 133 10.24 9.05 -8.27
C THR A 133 9.07 8.38 -8.95
N ARG A 134 7.95 9.09 -9.09
CA ARG A 134 6.77 8.54 -9.78
C ARG A 134 7.11 8.15 -11.22
N GLU A 135 7.87 8.98 -11.91
CA GLU A 135 8.27 8.80 -13.31
C GLU A 135 9.14 7.55 -13.48
N ASP A 136 10.17 7.38 -12.64
CA ASP A 136 11.09 6.25 -12.75
C ASP A 136 10.45 4.95 -12.27
N LEU A 137 9.64 4.97 -11.21
CA LEU A 137 8.86 3.80 -10.80
C LEU A 137 7.87 3.38 -11.90
N ALA A 138 7.30 4.34 -12.64
CA ALA A 138 6.42 4.06 -13.75
C ALA A 138 7.17 3.45 -14.95
N LYS A 139 8.32 4.01 -15.32
CA LYS A 139 9.20 3.44 -16.35
C LYS A 139 9.65 2.02 -15.98
N LEU A 140 10.06 1.81 -14.73
CA LEU A 140 10.48 0.51 -14.22
C LEU A 140 9.35 -0.51 -14.36
N ALA A 141 8.12 -0.13 -14.00
CA ALA A 141 6.96 -0.99 -14.21
C ALA A 141 6.79 -1.34 -15.68
N ALA A 142 6.84 -0.35 -16.59
CA ALA A 142 6.67 -0.56 -18.01
C ALA A 142 7.74 -1.51 -18.59
N LEU A 143 9.00 -1.37 -18.17
CA LEU A 143 10.09 -2.27 -18.54
C LEU A 143 9.83 -3.70 -18.06
N ILE A 144 9.36 -3.85 -16.82
CA ILE A 144 8.97 -5.15 -16.27
C ILE A 144 7.85 -5.79 -17.09
N HIS A 145 6.87 -5.00 -17.55
CA HIS A 145 5.76 -5.49 -18.38
C HIS A 145 6.16 -5.81 -19.82
N GLY A 146 7.14 -5.09 -20.38
CA GLY A 146 7.61 -5.26 -21.76
C GLY A 146 8.47 -6.50 -21.99
N MET A 147 9.02 -7.12 -20.94
CA MET A 147 9.85 -8.32 -21.06
C MET A 147 8.99 -9.59 -21.12
N SER A 148 8.91 -10.22 -22.30
CA SER A 148 8.37 -11.56 -22.46
C SER A 148 9.37 -12.64 -22.01
N GLY A 149 8.93 -13.63 -21.23
CA GLY A 149 9.60 -14.93 -21.11
C GLY A 149 10.65 -15.13 -20.01
N ILE A 150 10.93 -14.18 -19.12
CA ILE A 150 11.89 -14.39 -18.01
C ILE A 150 11.14 -14.78 -16.73
N ARG A 151 11.41 -16.00 -16.26
CA ARG A 151 10.91 -16.55 -14.99
C ARG A 151 11.67 -15.92 -13.82
N TRP A 152 11.21 -14.77 -13.35
CA TRP A 152 11.76 -14.14 -12.14
C TRP A 152 11.38 -14.91 -10.88
N ARG A 153 12.38 -15.17 -10.03
CA ARG A 153 12.23 -15.59 -8.64
C ARG A 153 12.14 -14.35 -7.75
N VAL A 154 11.18 -13.46 -8.04
CA VAL A 154 10.70 -12.42 -7.14
C VAL A 154 9.18 -12.52 -7.19
N SER A 155 8.55 -12.61 -6.02
CA SER A 155 7.14 -13.02 -5.85
C SER A 155 6.21 -12.39 -6.90
N HIS A 156 5.72 -13.23 -7.81
CA HIS A 156 4.84 -12.91 -8.96
C HIS A 156 3.64 -11.99 -8.63
N LYS A 157 3.26 -11.89 -7.34
CA LYS A 157 2.18 -11.03 -6.85
C LYS A 157 2.57 -9.54 -6.73
N GLN A 158 3.86 -9.22 -6.64
CA GLN A 158 4.36 -7.87 -6.37
C GLN A 158 4.39 -6.98 -7.63
N LEU A 159 4.64 -7.56 -8.80
CA LEU A 159 4.77 -6.84 -10.08
C LEU A 159 3.42 -6.49 -10.74
N ILE A 160 2.36 -7.28 -10.44
CA ILE A 160 0.99 -7.01 -10.92
C ILE A 160 0.45 -5.69 -10.33
N LEU A 161 1.00 -5.24 -9.21
CA LEU A 161 0.47 -4.10 -8.46
C LEU A 161 1.09 -2.78 -8.89
N LEU A 162 2.39 -2.83 -9.24
CA LEU A 162 3.05 -1.76 -9.97
C LEU A 162 2.40 -1.54 -11.35
N LYS A 163 1.84 -2.59 -11.98
CA LYS A 163 1.06 -2.50 -13.22
C LYS A 163 -0.21 -1.64 -13.10
N ASP A 164 -1.01 -1.92 -12.06
CA ASP A 164 -2.31 -1.28 -11.85
C ASP A 164 -2.15 0.20 -11.51
N TRP A 165 -1.09 0.55 -10.78
CA TRP A 165 -0.73 1.93 -10.45
C TRP A 165 -0.33 2.76 -11.69
N VAL A 166 0.54 2.23 -12.56
CA VAL A 166 0.95 2.94 -13.80
C VAL A 166 -0.19 3.11 -14.79
N SER A 167 -1.10 2.14 -14.84
CA SER A 167 -2.19 2.14 -15.83
C SER A 167 -3.37 3.04 -15.41
N ARG A 168 -3.43 3.48 -14.14
CA ARG A 168 -4.49 4.33 -13.59
C ARG A 168 -3.92 5.25 -12.49
N PRO A 169 -3.25 6.37 -12.85
CA PRO A 169 -3.19 7.48 -11.92
C PRO A 169 -4.62 7.86 -11.55
N PHE A 170 -4.88 8.20 -10.29
CA PHE A 170 -6.19 8.68 -9.84
C PHE A 170 -6.68 9.78 -10.78
N HIS A 171 -7.68 9.46 -11.61
CA HIS A 171 -8.42 10.43 -12.38
C HIS A 171 -9.71 10.74 -11.64
N SER A 172 -9.93 12.03 -11.39
CA SER A 172 -11.24 12.60 -11.08
C SER A 172 -12.24 12.17 -12.16
N PRO A 173 -13.50 11.84 -11.83
CA PRO A 173 -14.42 11.33 -12.82
C PRO A 173 -14.87 12.48 -13.70
N ASP A 174 -14.47 12.50 -14.97
CA ASP A 174 -15.37 13.00 -16.00
C ASP A 174 -15.03 12.52 -17.42
N HIS A 175 -16.12 12.14 -18.08
CA HIS A 175 -16.35 11.87 -19.51
C HIS A 175 -15.71 10.64 -20.19
N ALA A 176 -16.60 9.70 -20.47
CA ALA A 176 -16.45 8.59 -21.40
C ALA A 176 -16.66 9.03 -22.86
N GLU A 177 -15.93 8.44 -23.80
CA GLU A 177 -16.31 8.21 -25.21
C GLU A 177 -15.53 6.97 -25.73
N PRO A 178 -16.05 6.17 -26.70
CA PRO A 178 -15.71 4.76 -26.87
C PRO A 178 -14.80 4.47 -28.08
N HIS A 179 -14.04 3.37 -28.02
CA HIS A 179 -13.30 2.82 -29.16
C HIS A 179 -13.37 1.28 -29.25
N PRO A 180 -13.18 0.71 -30.47
CA PRO A 180 -13.96 -0.43 -31.00
C PRO A 180 -13.43 -1.82 -30.60
N PRO A 181 -14.18 -2.91 -30.87
CA PRO A 181 -13.92 -4.22 -30.28
C PRO A 181 -12.94 -5.04 -31.13
N CYS A 182 -12.10 -5.86 -30.49
CA CYS A 182 -11.46 -7.02 -31.12
C CYS A 182 -10.80 -7.93 -30.05
N PRO A 183 -10.60 -9.23 -30.31
CA PRO A 183 -11.52 -10.31 -29.96
C PRO A 183 -11.05 -11.20 -28.78
N ILE A 184 -12.01 -11.96 -28.25
CA ILE A 184 -11.88 -12.93 -27.16
C ILE A 184 -11.12 -14.18 -27.63
N LEU A 185 -10.06 -14.57 -26.92
CA LEU A 185 -9.58 -15.95 -26.88
C LEU A 185 -9.79 -16.52 -25.47
N ARG A 186 -10.80 -17.39 -25.35
CA ARG A 186 -11.04 -18.23 -24.17
C ARG A 186 -10.09 -19.41 -24.20
N LEU A 187 -9.46 -19.73 -23.07
CA LEU A 187 -9.27 -21.13 -22.71
C LEU A 187 -9.68 -21.38 -21.25
N ARG A 188 -10.38 -22.50 -21.07
CA ARG A 188 -11.13 -22.88 -19.87
C ARG A 188 -10.23 -23.34 -18.73
N ARG A 189 -10.77 -23.15 -17.53
CA ARG A 189 -10.31 -23.63 -16.22
C ARG A 189 -10.07 -25.14 -16.19
N SER A 190 -9.17 -25.58 -15.32
CA SER A 190 -9.49 -26.72 -14.46
C SER A 190 -9.03 -26.43 -13.03
N ALA A 191 -9.96 -26.61 -12.11
CA ALA A 191 -9.81 -26.47 -10.67
C ALA A 191 -9.27 -27.78 -10.08
N PHE A 192 -8.61 -27.71 -8.92
CA PHE A 192 -8.97 -28.54 -7.75
C PHE A 192 -8.21 -28.07 -6.48
N GLN A 193 -8.98 -27.65 -5.48
CA GLN A 193 -8.69 -27.66 -4.02
C GLN A 193 -8.78 -29.11 -3.49
N PRO A 194 -8.72 -29.43 -2.18
CA PRO A 194 -8.06 -28.86 -0.97
C PRO A 194 -7.23 -29.99 -0.26
N SER A 195 -6.61 -29.84 0.92
CA SER A 195 -7.22 -30.00 2.27
C SER A 195 -6.10 -29.88 3.34
N ASP A 196 -6.30 -29.09 4.39
CA ASP A 196 -6.71 -29.47 5.76
C ASP A 196 -5.55 -29.70 6.75
N GLY A 197 -5.66 -29.06 7.93
CA GLY A 197 -5.37 -29.79 9.17
C GLY A 197 -4.50 -29.14 10.25
N ARG A 198 -5.17 -28.35 11.12
CA ARG A 198 -5.16 -28.44 12.61
C ARG A 198 -3.96 -28.00 13.47
N ASN A 199 -4.35 -27.23 14.50
CA ASN A 199 -3.98 -27.26 15.93
C ASN A 199 -2.64 -26.60 16.35
N SER A 200 -2.64 -25.43 17.01
CA SER A 200 -3.10 -25.04 18.37
C SER A 200 -1.99 -25.06 19.42
N LEU A 201 -1.64 -23.84 19.87
CA LEU A 201 -1.27 -23.37 21.22
C LEU A 201 -0.90 -24.42 22.30
N ARG A 202 0.26 -24.21 22.93
CA ARG A 202 0.50 -24.59 24.34
C ARG A 202 0.97 -23.38 25.14
N LEU A 203 0.22 -23.14 26.22
CA LEU A 203 0.49 -22.23 27.33
C LEU A 203 1.35 -22.99 28.37
N SER A 204 2.31 -22.32 29.02
CA SER A 204 2.79 -22.76 30.34
C SER A 204 2.99 -21.54 31.24
N MET A 205 2.24 -21.54 32.35
CA MET A 205 2.37 -20.63 33.48
C MET A 205 3.59 -21.01 34.32
N ALA A 206 4.34 -20.01 34.80
CA ALA A 206 5.28 -20.16 35.90
C ALA A 206 4.60 -19.69 37.18
N VAL A 207 4.64 -20.55 38.21
CA VAL A 207 4.35 -20.22 39.61
C VAL A 207 5.71 -20.08 40.30
N GLY A 208 5.92 -18.98 41.01
CA GLY A 208 7.09 -18.68 41.82
C GLY A 208 6.88 -17.38 42.57
#